data_AF-A0A958FEG0-F1
#
_entry.id   AF-A0A958FEG0-F1
#
_cell.length_a   1.000
_cell.length_b   1.000
_cell.length_c   1.000
_cell.angle_alpha   90.00
_cell.angle_beta   90.00
_cell.angle_gamma   90.00
#
_symmetry.space_group_name_H-M   'P 1'
#
loop_
_entity.id
_entity.type
_entity.pdbx_description
1 polymer ?
#
loop_
_entity_poly.entity_id
_entity_poly.type
_entity_poly.pdbx_seq_one_letter_code
_entity_poly.pdbx_strand_id
1 'polypeptide(L)'
;MIAKTLRHTLPLMLLFPLLLFSQQPNTVTIFGTVSDRASGAGLAGVRVEVISEADSSERAAAISDSSGAYRITLSLGAARAGGTPQDF
;
A
#
# COMPACT_ATOMS: atom_id res chain seq x y z
N MET A 1 -5.99 59.30 -33.42
CA MET A 1 -7.01 58.32 -33.91
C MET A 1 -6.25 57.25 -34.66
N ILE A 2 -6.17 55.96 -34.33
CA ILE A 2 -6.87 55.09 -33.38
C ILE A 2 -5.82 54.07 -32.89
N ALA A 3 -5.81 53.79 -31.59
CA ALA A 3 -5.00 52.77 -30.96
C ALA A 3 -5.49 51.35 -31.35
N LYS A 4 -4.56 50.38 -31.47
CA LYS A 4 -4.89 48.98 -31.18
C LYS A 4 -3.67 48.18 -30.73
N THR A 5 -3.41 48.25 -29.44
CA THR A 5 -2.58 47.32 -28.66
C THR A 5 -3.44 46.11 -28.27
N LEU A 6 -3.08 44.88 -28.66
CA LEU A 6 -3.64 43.57 -28.21
C LEU A 6 -2.84 42.47 -28.95
N ARG A 7 -2.17 41.45 -28.39
CA ARG A 7 -2.21 40.68 -27.12
C ARG A 7 -0.76 40.15 -26.91
N HIS A 8 -0.11 40.23 -25.74
CA HIS A 8 -0.23 39.28 -24.60
C HIS A 8 -0.23 37.82 -25.10
N THR A 9 0.68 36.91 -24.78
CA THR A 9 1.63 36.73 -23.66
C THR A 9 2.41 35.45 -24.02
N LEU A 10 3.70 35.34 -23.65
CA LEU A 10 4.38 34.04 -23.63
C LEU A 10 3.51 33.05 -22.83
N PRO A 11 3.35 31.77 -23.23
CA PRO A 11 2.77 30.77 -22.34
C PRO A 11 3.81 30.44 -21.25
N LEU A 12 3.78 31.26 -20.20
CA LEU A 12 4.37 30.95 -18.91
C LEU A 12 3.47 29.88 -18.25
N MET A 13 4.07 28.75 -17.87
CA MET A 13 3.52 27.69 -16.99
C MET A 13 2.38 26.81 -17.52
N LEU A 14 2.69 25.68 -18.19
CA LEU A 14 1.84 24.48 -18.14
C LEU A 14 2.51 23.29 -18.83
N LEU A 15 3.61 22.75 -18.27
CA LEU A 15 3.92 21.33 -18.49
C LEU A 15 4.96 20.76 -17.51
N PHE A 16 4.77 20.93 -16.20
CA PHE A 16 5.40 20.02 -15.26
C PHE A 16 4.57 19.91 -13.97
N PRO A 17 4.33 18.70 -13.43
CA PRO A 17 4.86 17.41 -13.88
C PRO A 17 3.80 16.57 -14.59
N LEU A 18 4.26 15.75 -15.54
CA LEU A 18 3.64 14.47 -15.85
C LEU A 18 3.05 13.88 -14.55
N LEU A 19 1.74 13.64 -14.48
CA LEU A 19 1.09 13.08 -13.29
C LEU A 19 1.83 11.81 -12.87
N LEU A 20 2.74 11.94 -11.90
CA LEU A 20 3.29 10.81 -11.17
C LEU A 20 2.15 10.35 -10.28
N PHE A 21 1.25 9.56 -10.84
CA PHE A 21 0.35 8.73 -10.06
C PHE A 21 1.23 7.73 -9.31
N SER A 22 1.73 8.12 -8.13
CA SER A 22 2.38 7.18 -7.23
C SER A 22 1.33 6.15 -6.81
N GLN A 23 1.50 4.92 -7.29
CA GLN A 23 0.72 3.79 -6.80
C GLN A 23 1.16 3.54 -5.36
N GLN A 24 0.43 4.10 -4.39
CA GLN A 24 0.69 3.81 -2.99
C GLN A 24 0.40 2.32 -2.78
N PRO A 25 1.38 1.52 -2.30
CA PRO A 25 1.13 0.13 -2.00
C PRO A 25 0.04 0.06 -0.94
N ASN A 26 -1.11 -0.52 -1.28
CA ASN A 26 -2.13 -0.83 -0.30
C ASN A 26 -1.74 -2.16 0.33
N THR A 27 -1.05 -2.10 1.47
CA THR A 27 -0.59 -3.27 2.18
C THR A 27 -1.21 -3.36 3.56
N VAL A 28 -1.53 -4.57 3.98
CA VAL A 28 -1.92 -4.89 5.36
C VAL A 28 -0.83 -5.73 5.99
N THR A 29 -0.58 -5.53 7.28
CA THR A 29 0.33 -6.36 8.06
C THR A 29 -0.44 -7.17 9.11
N ILE A 30 -0.25 -8.48 9.10
CA ILE A 30 -0.73 -9.41 10.12
C ILE A 30 0.48 -9.82 10.96
N PHE A 31 0.38 -9.74 12.28
CA PHE A 31 1.45 -10.10 13.19
C PHE A 31 0.89 -10.77 14.44
N GLY A 32 1.71 -11.58 15.09
CA GLY A 32 1.35 -12.26 16.32
C GLY A 32 2.46 -13.15 16.83
N THR A 33 2.12 -14.00 17.79
CA THR A 33 3.05 -14.96 18.40
C THR A 33 2.40 -16.34 18.41
N VAL A 34 3.15 -17.36 18.01
CA VAL A 34 2.79 -18.76 18.19
C VAL A 34 3.39 -19.24 19.51
N SER A 35 2.58 -19.76 20.42
CA SER A 35 3.03 -20.19 21.74
C SER A 35 2.54 -21.60 22.09
N ASP A 36 3.37 -22.34 22.81
CA ASP A 36 2.97 -23.56 23.50
C ASP A 36 1.96 -23.24 24.60
N ARG A 37 0.86 -24.01 24.67
CA ARG A 37 -0.24 -23.74 25.61
C ARG A 37 0.15 -24.01 27.06
N ALA A 38 0.99 -25.01 27.31
CA ALA A 38 1.30 -25.44 28.68
C ALA A 38 2.32 -24.52 29.34
N SER A 39 3.35 -24.11 28.60
CA SER A 39 4.47 -23.31 29.08
C SER A 39 4.35 -21.82 28.77
N GLY A 40 3.54 -21.44 27.78
CA GLY A 40 3.50 -20.09 27.23
C GLY A 40 4.75 -19.72 26.40
N ALA A 41 5.68 -20.66 26.21
CA ALA A 41 6.89 -20.42 25.45
C ALA A 41 6.59 -20.22 23.96
N GLY A 42 7.31 -19.30 23.31
CA GLY A 42 7.22 -19.09 21.87
C GLY A 42 7.69 -20.32 21.08
N LEU A 43 6.96 -20.67 20.02
CA LEU A 43 7.29 -21.78 19.14
C LEU A 43 7.96 -21.29 17.87
N ALA A 44 9.24 -21.63 17.70
CA ALA A 44 10.01 -21.29 16.52
C ALA A 44 9.78 -22.26 15.35
N GLY A 45 9.94 -21.79 14.11
CA GLY A 45 9.86 -22.64 12.94
C GLY A 45 8.44 -23.03 12.53
N VAL A 46 7.41 -22.43 13.13
CA VAL A 46 6.01 -22.69 12.78
C VAL A 46 5.64 -21.86 11.55
N ARG A 47 5.08 -22.53 10.53
CA ARG A 47 4.55 -21.88 9.34
C ARG A 47 3.15 -21.35 9.63
N VAL A 48 2.97 -20.04 9.47
CA VAL A 48 1.68 -19.35 9.54
C VAL A 48 1.31 -18.92 8.13
N GLU A 49 0.14 -19.32 7.67
CA GLU A 49 -0.33 -19.12 6.30
C GLU A 49 -1.58 -18.24 6.29
N VAL A 50 -1.67 -17.36 5.31
CA VAL A 50 -2.89 -16.62 4.99
C VAL A 50 -3.50 -17.27 3.77
N ILE A 51 -4.64 -17.92 3.99
CA ILE A 51 -5.39 -18.61 2.94
C ILE A 51 -6.58 -17.75 2.52
N SER A 52 -6.80 -17.66 1.22
CA SER A 52 -7.96 -17.02 0.62
C SER A 52 -9.20 -17.89 0.82
N GLU A 53 -10.20 -17.39 1.54
CA GLU A 53 -11.44 -18.15 1.78
C GLU A 53 -12.20 -18.49 0.48
N ALA A 54 -12.05 -17.67 -0.56
CA ALA A 54 -12.78 -17.82 -1.81
C ALA A 54 -12.31 -19.02 -2.66
N ASP A 55 -11.01 -19.31 -2.65
CA ASP A 55 -10.37 -20.28 -3.56
C ASP A 55 -9.36 -21.21 -2.86
N SER A 56 -9.24 -21.12 -1.53
CA SER A 56 -8.28 -21.88 -0.71
C SER A 56 -6.82 -21.69 -1.10
N SER A 57 -6.49 -20.66 -1.90
CA SER A 57 -5.11 -20.39 -2.31
C SER A 57 -4.32 -19.69 -1.21
N GLU A 58 -3.03 -20.01 -1.10
CA GLU A 58 -2.12 -19.27 -0.22
C GLU A 58 -1.85 -17.87 -0.80
N ARG A 59 -2.10 -16.84 0.02
CA ARG A 59 -1.79 -15.44 -0.31
C ARG A 59 -0.43 -15.01 0.20
N ALA A 60 -0.03 -15.51 1.36
CA ALA A 60 1.28 -15.28 1.97
C ALA A 60 1.54 -16.25 3.12
N ALA A 61 2.79 -16.34 3.55
CA ALA A 61 3.18 -17.09 4.74
C ALA A 61 4.36 -16.42 5.47
N ALA A 62 4.50 -16.73 6.75
CA ALA A 62 5.71 -16.43 7.54
C ALA A 62 6.09 -17.63 8.40
N ILE A 63 7.38 -17.70 8.74
CA ILE A 63 7.90 -18.64 9.72
C ILE A 63 8.12 -17.88 11.03
N SER A 64 7.65 -18.43 12.14
CA SER A 64 7.88 -17.84 13.47
C SER A 64 9.36 -17.90 13.88
N ASP A 65 9.84 -16.82 14.50
CA ASP A 65 11.22 -16.72 15.00
C ASP A 65 11.43 -17.47 16.33
N SER A 66 12.62 -17.33 16.93
CA SER A 66 12.97 -17.98 18.22
C SER A 66 12.08 -17.58 19.40
N SER A 67 11.38 -16.44 19.30
CA SER A 67 10.39 -15.98 20.29
C SER A 67 8.95 -16.37 19.95
N GLY A 68 8.75 -17.09 18.84
CA GLY A 68 7.44 -17.43 18.29
C GLY A 68 6.78 -16.30 17.50
N ALA A 69 7.43 -15.14 17.35
CA ALA A 69 6.84 -14.00 16.67
C ALA A 69 6.82 -14.21 15.15
N TYR A 70 5.75 -13.77 14.50
CA TYR A 70 5.62 -13.77 13.05
C TYR A 70 5.07 -12.43 12.55
N ARG A 71 5.41 -12.08 11.30
CA ARG A 71 4.89 -10.90 10.60
C ARG A 71 4.70 -11.24 9.12
N ILE A 72 3.48 -11.04 8.62
CA ILE A 72 3.08 -11.26 7.23
C ILE A 72 2.63 -9.93 6.64
N THR A 73 3.24 -9.50 5.55
CA THR A 73 2.80 -8.32 4.78
C THR A 73 2.08 -8.77 3.53
N LEU A 74 0.80 -8.40 3.41
CA LEU A 74 -0.06 -8.70 2.28
C LEU A 74 -0.21 -7.45 1.42
N SER A 75 -0.04 -7.60 0.10
CA SER A 75 -0.45 -6.56 -0.85
C SER A 75 -1.90 -6.78 -1.27
N LEU A 76 -2.75 -5.77 -1.09
CA LEU A 76 -4.15 -5.76 -1.52
C LEU A 76 -4.33 -5.17 -2.92
N GLY A 77 -3.24 -5.00 -3.68
CA GLY A 77 -3.23 -4.31 -4.97
C GLY A 77 -2.97 -2.81 -4.87
N ALA A 78 -2.98 -2.11 -6.00
CA ALA A 78 -2.74 -0.67 -6.03
C ALA A 78 -4.05 0.11 -5.82
N ALA A 79 -4.08 1.00 -4.83
CA ALA A 79 -5.17 1.96 -4.67
C ALA A 79 -4.88 3.18 -5.55
N ARG A 80 -5.83 3.58 -6.41
CA ARG A 80 -5.74 4.86 -7.11
C ARG A 80 -6.06 5.98 -6.11
N ALA A 81 -5.06 6.76 -5.72
CA ALA A 81 -5.30 8.05 -5.07
C ALA A 81 -5.83 9.04 -6.13
N GLY A 82 -7.11 8.89 -6.50
CA GLY A 82 -7.83 9.77 -7.40
C GLY A 82 -8.76 10.68 -6.61
N GLY A 83 -8.21 11.55 -5.76
CA GLY A 83 -8.98 12.66 -5.22
C GLY A 83 -8.99 13.79 -6.24
N THR A 84 -10.12 14.01 -6.92
CA THR A 84 -10.35 15.35 -7.48
C THR A 84 -10.53 16.28 -6.29
N PRO A 85 -9.82 17.42 -6.20
CA PRO A 85 -10.31 18.53 -5.40
C PRO A 85 -11.71 18.85 -5.94
N GLN A 86 -12.76 18.47 -5.21
CA GLN A 86 -14.05 19.09 -5.43
C GLN A 86 -14.00 20.34 -4.57
N ASP A 87 -13.73 21.45 -5.24
CA ASP A 87 -13.88 22.79 -4.71
C ASP A 87 -15.26 22.94 -4.03
N PHE A 88 -15.20 23.50 -2.82
CA PHE A 88 -16.22 24.10 -1.95
C PHE A 88 -17.70 24.07 -2.36
#